data_AF-A0A1Y1LCX7-F1
#
_entry.id   AF-A0A1Y1LCX7-F1
#
_cell.length_a   1.000
_cell.length_b   1.000
_cell.length_c   1.000
_cell.angle_alpha   90.00
_cell.angle_beta   90.00
_cell.angle_gamma   90.00
#
_symmetry.space_group_name_H-M   'P 1'
#
loop_
_entity.id
_entity.type
_entity.pdbx_description
1 polymer ?
#
loop_
_entity_poly.entity_id
_entity_poly.type
_entity_poly.pdbx_seq_one_letter_code
_entity_poly.pdbx_strand_id
1 'polypeptide(L)'
;NSVLATQANINSARAQMQLSNLKKYKETLQNLNKEFNNELNSNKRIEKILERLFDGILKLFTLCKCDLTPFATLLGENAGVNRYNVSLFLQILDGQVNDLLLKSFFKQKTQPKVKGKVPVTTVREDVRPHRVNPIQKVVPTNPCPLCVEKEQVSDVIDLLQFVHSRGEAEVKLANRLKLPDGLDRLHNVSACNLPQSRAIIQRRYQ
;
A
#
# COMPACT_ATOMS: atom_id res chain seq x y z
N ASN A 1 29.22 -64.00 39.97
CA ASN A 1 29.68 -63.24 38.78
C ASN A 1 28.56 -62.61 37.95
N SER A 2 27.36 -63.22 37.80
CA SER A 2 26.28 -62.62 36.99
C SER A 2 25.59 -61.39 37.61
N VAL A 3 25.43 -61.36 38.94
CA VAL A 3 24.74 -60.28 39.68
C VAL A 3 25.51 -58.95 39.66
N LEU A 4 26.84 -59.02 39.75
CA LEU A 4 27.72 -57.84 39.66
C LEU A 4 27.70 -57.23 38.25
N ALA A 5 27.63 -58.07 37.21
CA ALA A 5 27.52 -57.61 35.83
C ALA A 5 26.16 -56.95 35.54
N THR A 6 25.07 -57.44 36.15
CA THR A 6 23.74 -56.83 36.03
C THR A 6 23.66 -55.48 36.73
N GLN A 7 24.25 -55.35 37.92
CA GLN A 7 24.30 -54.07 38.64
C GLN A 7 25.13 -53.01 37.91
N ALA A 8 26.27 -53.41 37.31
CA ALA A 8 27.10 -52.51 36.51
C ALA A 8 26.34 -51.99 35.26
N ASN A 9 25.57 -52.85 34.59
CA ASN A 9 24.75 -52.48 33.44
C ASN A 9 23.62 -51.50 33.81
N ILE A 10 22.94 -51.72 34.95
CA ILE A 10 21.89 -50.82 35.45
C ILE A 10 22.48 -49.44 35.78
N ASN A 11 23.65 -49.39 36.42
CA ASN A 11 24.32 -48.15 36.75
C ASN A 11 24.79 -47.40 35.49
N SER A 12 25.31 -48.10 34.49
CA SER A 12 25.68 -47.53 33.20
C SER A 12 24.48 -46.93 32.45
N ALA A 13 23.37 -47.67 32.39
CA ALA A 13 22.13 -47.19 31.77
C ALA A 13 21.57 -45.95 32.50
N ARG A 14 21.62 -45.92 33.83
CA ARG A 14 21.21 -44.76 34.63
C ARG A 14 22.11 -43.55 34.37
N ALA A 15 23.43 -43.74 34.28
CA ALA A 15 24.36 -42.66 33.97
C ALA A 15 24.13 -42.09 32.56
N GLN A 16 23.87 -42.95 31.57
CA GLN A 16 23.53 -42.51 30.21
C GLN A 16 22.20 -41.74 30.17
N MET A 17 21.19 -42.18 30.92
CA MET A 17 19.91 -41.47 31.03
C MET A 17 20.07 -40.10 31.70
N GLN A 18 20.89 -40.00 32.75
CA GLN A 18 21.19 -38.73 33.40
C GLN A 18 21.94 -37.78 32.47
N LEU A 19 22.94 -38.27 31.73
CA LEU A 19 23.68 -37.47 30.75
C LEU A 19 22.78 -36.97 29.62
N SER A 20 21.87 -37.80 29.12
CA SER A 20 20.93 -37.39 28.06
C SER A 20 19.93 -36.35 28.56
N ASN A 21 19.42 -36.51 29.79
CA ASN A 21 18.55 -35.52 30.43
C ASN A 21 19.27 -34.19 30.68
N LEU A 22 20.52 -34.22 31.17
CA LEU A 22 21.32 -33.00 31.35
C LEU A 22 21.56 -32.26 30.03
N LYS A 23 21.82 -32.98 28.93
CA LYS A 23 21.92 -32.37 27.59
C LYS A 23 20.61 -31.69 27.20
N LYS A 24 19.48 -32.39 27.33
CA LYS A 24 18.15 -31.83 27.04
C LYS A 24 17.86 -30.59 27.87
N TYR A 25 18.12 -30.62 29.18
CA TYR A 25 17.90 -29.44 30.04
C TYR A 25 18.81 -28.27 29.67
N LYS A 26 20.07 -28.53 29.31
CA LYS A 26 21.00 -27.50 28.84
C LYS A 26 20.51 -26.86 27.54
N GLU A 27 20.08 -27.68 26.58
CA GLU A 27 19.48 -27.19 25.32
C GLU A 27 18.20 -26.39 25.57
N THR A 28 17.32 -26.89 26.45
CA THR A 28 16.08 -26.20 26.81
C THR A 28 16.38 -24.83 27.45
N LEU A 29 17.31 -24.77 28.41
CA LEU A 29 17.72 -23.51 29.03
C LEU A 29 18.35 -22.54 28.04
N GLN A 30 19.13 -23.04 27.08
CA GLN A 30 19.71 -22.21 26.02
C GLN A 30 18.62 -21.62 25.11
N ASN A 31 17.63 -22.42 24.72
CA ASN A 31 16.52 -21.96 23.90
C ASN A 31 15.65 -20.95 24.65
N LEU A 32 15.30 -21.24 25.91
CA LEU A 32 14.50 -20.34 26.74
C LEU A 32 15.21 -19.00 26.98
N ASN A 33 16.53 -19.01 27.21
CA ASN A 33 17.31 -17.78 27.31
C ASN A 33 17.35 -16.99 26.00
N LYS A 34 17.41 -17.66 24.85
CA LYS A 34 17.34 -16.98 23.54
C LYS A 34 15.97 -16.33 23.34
N GLU A 35 14.90 -17.06 23.62
CA GLU A 35 13.53 -16.54 23.55
C GLU A 35 13.33 -15.35 24.48
N PHE A 36 13.73 -15.47 25.75
CA PHE A 36 13.66 -14.39 26.72
C PHE A 36 14.41 -13.13 26.25
N ASN A 37 15.63 -13.30 25.73
CA ASN A 37 16.40 -12.17 25.21
C ASN A 37 15.76 -11.54 23.96
N ASN A 38 15.15 -12.34 23.09
CA ASN A 38 14.42 -11.85 21.93
C ASN A 38 13.21 -11.02 22.34
N GLU A 39 12.41 -11.52 23.27
CA GLU A 39 11.24 -10.82 23.82
C GLU A 39 11.65 -9.53 24.56
N LEU A 40 12.72 -9.58 25.35
CA LEU A 40 13.25 -8.41 26.05
C LEU A 40 13.72 -7.34 25.05
N ASN A 41 14.38 -7.74 23.98
CA ASN A 41 14.79 -6.83 22.91
C ASN A 41 13.59 -6.26 22.14
N SER A 42 12.55 -7.07 21.92
CA SER A 42 11.29 -6.62 21.31
C SER A 42 10.61 -5.55 22.17
N ASN A 43 10.47 -5.81 23.47
CA ASN A 43 9.89 -4.86 24.43
C ASN A 43 10.67 -3.54 24.48
N LYS A 44 12.01 -3.59 24.53
CA LYS A 44 12.85 -2.39 24.46
C LYS A 44 12.67 -1.59 23.17
N ARG A 45 12.41 -2.25 22.04
CA ARG A 45 12.12 -1.56 20.77
C ARG A 45 10.76 -0.85 20.83
N ILE A 46 9.74 -1.52 21.37
CA ILE A 46 8.40 -0.95 21.53
C ILE A 46 8.45 0.26 22.47
N GLU A 47 9.20 0.18 23.57
CA GLU A 47 9.43 1.30 24.48
C GLU A 47 9.99 2.54 23.78
N LYS A 48 11.03 2.38 22.99
CA LYS A 48 11.61 3.49 22.20
C LYS A 48 10.63 4.07 21.19
N ILE A 49 9.76 3.24 20.62
CA ILE A 49 8.72 3.72 19.69
C ILE A 49 7.69 4.55 20.46
N LEU A 50 7.26 4.10 21.63
CA LEU A 50 6.31 4.83 22.48
C LEU A 50 6.88 6.18 22.93
N GLU A 51 8.14 6.24 23.34
CA GLU A 51 8.81 7.51 23.69
C GLU A 51 8.78 8.50 22.52
N ARG A 52 9.13 8.05 21.30
CA ARG A 52 9.06 8.89 20.10
C ARG A 52 7.64 9.36 19.79
N LEU A 53 6.64 8.53 20.05
CA LEU A 53 5.23 8.90 19.87
C LEU A 53 4.82 9.97 20.88
N PHE A 54 5.21 9.84 22.15
CA PHE A 54 4.94 10.85 23.18
C PHE A 54 5.61 12.19 22.84
N ASP A 55 6.85 12.18 22.38
CA ASP A 55 7.53 13.39 21.88
C ASP A 55 6.81 14.00 20.67
N GLY A 56 6.32 13.15 19.75
CA GLY A 56 5.54 13.57 18.60
C GLY A 56 4.23 14.27 19.01
N ILE A 57 3.54 13.71 19.99
CA ILE A 57 2.31 14.30 20.55
C ILE A 57 2.61 15.64 21.22
N LEU A 58 3.69 15.73 22.02
CA LEU A 58 4.12 16.99 22.61
C LEU A 58 4.41 18.06 21.54
N LYS A 59 5.08 17.70 20.45
CA LYS A 59 5.32 18.62 19.32
C LYS A 59 4.01 19.11 18.71
N LEU A 60 3.05 18.21 18.47
CA LEU A 60 1.73 18.61 17.96
C LEU A 60 1.00 19.54 18.92
N PHE A 61 1.09 19.27 20.22
CA PHE A 61 0.56 20.15 21.27
C PHE A 61 1.12 21.57 21.19
N THR A 62 2.44 21.70 21.04
CA THR A 62 3.09 23.02 20.88
C THR A 62 2.70 23.71 19.57
N LEU A 63 2.57 22.95 18.48
CA LEU A 63 2.21 23.48 17.16
C LEU A 63 0.78 24.02 17.15
N CYS A 64 -0.15 23.28 17.76
CA CYS A 64 -1.56 23.65 17.88
C CYS A 64 -1.82 24.69 18.98
N LYS A 65 -0.78 25.07 19.76
CA LYS A 65 -0.87 26.00 20.89
C LYS A 65 -1.95 25.60 21.91
N CYS A 66 -2.01 24.30 22.20
CA CYS A 66 -2.96 23.76 23.17
C CYS A 66 -2.63 24.25 24.59
N ASP A 67 -3.66 24.43 25.41
CA ASP A 67 -3.51 24.85 26.81
C ASP A 67 -3.04 23.69 27.69
N LEU A 68 -1.96 23.91 28.44
CA LEU A 68 -1.34 22.95 29.36
C LEU A 68 -1.77 23.16 30.82
N THR A 69 -2.49 24.25 31.14
CA THR A 69 -2.96 24.51 32.52
C THR A 69 -3.81 23.39 33.14
N PRO A 70 -4.65 22.65 32.40
CA PRO A 70 -5.37 21.52 32.99
C PRO A 70 -4.41 20.41 33.44
N PHE A 71 -3.32 20.19 32.70
CA PHE A 71 -2.33 19.16 33.05
C PHE A 71 -1.43 19.60 34.21
N ALA A 72 -1.02 20.87 34.24
CA ALA A 72 -0.18 21.39 35.31
C ALA A 72 -0.88 21.31 36.69
N THR A 73 -2.21 21.50 36.71
CA THR A 73 -3.00 21.42 37.95
C THR A 73 -3.29 19.98 38.39
N LEU A 74 -3.50 19.04 37.45
CA LEU A 74 -3.81 17.63 37.74
C LEU A 74 -2.58 16.75 37.94
N LEU A 75 -1.48 17.00 37.24
CA LEU A 75 -0.29 16.14 37.20
C LEU A 75 0.95 16.75 37.87
N GLY A 76 0.89 18.03 38.28
CA GLY A 76 1.99 18.72 38.93
C GLY A 76 3.27 18.71 38.10
N GLU A 77 4.36 18.19 38.67
CA GLU A 77 5.68 18.09 38.02
C GLU A 77 5.75 17.07 36.87
N ASN A 78 4.76 16.17 36.75
CA ASN A 78 4.70 15.16 35.68
C ASN A 78 3.88 15.65 34.47
N ALA A 79 4.13 16.88 34.03
CA ALA A 79 3.41 17.51 32.91
C ALA A 79 3.78 16.94 31.52
N GLY A 80 4.71 15.98 31.45
CA GLY A 80 5.09 15.28 30.21
C GLY A 80 4.06 14.23 29.77
N VAL A 81 4.06 13.90 28.48
CA VAL A 81 3.22 12.81 27.94
C VAL A 81 3.80 11.46 28.33
N ASN A 82 2.99 10.66 29.00
CA ASN A 82 3.29 9.34 29.54
C ASN A 82 2.19 8.35 29.13
N ARG A 83 2.45 7.04 29.32
CA ARG A 83 1.48 5.97 29.00
C ARG A 83 0.10 6.16 29.64
N TYR A 84 0.03 6.79 30.81
CA TYR A 84 -1.21 6.95 31.57
C TYR A 84 -2.02 8.19 31.16
N ASN A 85 -1.36 9.26 30.69
CA ASN A 85 -2.03 10.53 30.38
C ASN A 85 -2.15 10.79 28.87
N VAL A 86 -1.51 9.98 28.02
CA VAL A 86 -1.52 10.14 26.56
C VAL A 86 -2.94 10.26 25.98
N SER A 87 -3.90 9.51 26.51
CA SER A 87 -5.29 9.57 26.06
C SER A 87 -5.91 10.95 26.30
N LEU A 88 -5.63 11.58 27.45
CA LEU A 88 -6.13 12.90 27.78
C LEU A 88 -5.48 13.98 26.90
N PHE A 89 -4.18 13.86 26.62
CA PHE A 89 -3.51 14.70 25.64
C PHE A 89 -4.17 14.58 24.26
N LEU A 90 -4.39 13.37 23.76
CA LEU A 90 -5.02 13.21 22.45
C LEU A 90 -6.44 13.80 22.39
N GLN A 91 -7.24 13.70 23.45
CA GLN A 91 -8.58 14.31 23.50
C GLN A 91 -8.54 15.84 23.39
N ILE A 92 -7.63 16.48 24.13
CA ILE A 92 -7.49 17.95 24.09
C ILE A 92 -6.93 18.40 22.74
N LEU A 93 -5.97 17.66 22.18
CA LEU A 93 -5.45 17.93 20.84
C LEU A 93 -6.56 17.87 19.80
N ASP A 94 -7.38 16.82 19.83
CA ASP A 94 -8.48 16.62 18.89
C ASP A 94 -9.50 17.76 18.97
N GLY A 95 -9.89 18.15 20.20
CA GLY A 95 -10.75 19.33 20.41
C GLY A 95 -10.16 20.61 19.79
N GLN A 96 -8.88 20.88 20.03
CA GLN A 96 -8.21 22.06 19.49
C GLN A 96 -8.06 22.02 17.97
N VAL A 97 -7.73 20.86 17.40
CA VAL A 97 -7.63 20.68 15.95
C VAL A 97 -9.00 20.89 15.29
N ASN A 98 -10.07 20.32 15.86
CA ASN A 98 -11.43 20.53 15.35
C ASN A 98 -11.84 22.01 15.43
N ASP A 99 -11.55 22.69 16.54
CA ASP A 99 -11.80 24.13 16.66
C ASP A 99 -11.04 24.96 15.61
N LEU A 100 -9.77 24.62 15.35
CA LEU A 100 -8.96 25.28 14.31
C LEU A 100 -9.54 25.02 12.91
N LEU A 101 -9.98 23.80 12.63
CA LEU A 101 -10.63 23.44 11.37
C LEU A 101 -11.94 24.22 11.20
N LEU A 102 -12.81 24.25 12.22
CA LEU A 102 -14.05 25.02 12.19
C LEU A 102 -13.78 26.51 11.98
N LYS A 103 -12.84 27.10 12.72
CA LYS A 103 -12.42 28.51 12.55
C LYS A 103 -11.95 28.78 11.12
N SER A 104 -11.15 27.88 10.54
CA SER A 104 -10.68 28.00 9.16
C SER A 104 -11.83 27.93 8.14
N PHE A 105 -12.77 27.01 8.34
CA PHE A 105 -13.93 26.81 7.47
C PHE A 105 -14.89 28.01 7.52
N PHE A 106 -15.23 28.48 8.71
CA PHE A 106 -16.07 29.67 8.87
C PHE A 106 -15.39 30.91 8.31
N LYS A 107 -14.09 31.10 8.56
CA LYS A 107 -13.30 32.20 7.96
C LYS A 107 -13.36 32.16 6.43
N GLN A 108 -13.29 30.98 5.81
CA GLN A 108 -13.44 30.84 4.36
C GLN A 108 -14.84 31.22 3.87
N LYS A 109 -15.90 30.88 4.61
CA LYS A 109 -17.29 31.14 4.23
C LYS A 109 -17.72 32.59 4.46
N THR A 110 -17.23 33.24 5.52
CA THR A 110 -17.61 34.60 5.91
C THR A 110 -16.69 35.67 5.34
N GLN A 111 -15.46 35.32 4.91
CA GLN A 111 -14.61 36.31 4.27
C GLN A 111 -15.24 36.77 2.95
N PRO A 112 -15.42 38.09 2.76
CA PRO A 112 -15.85 38.61 1.48
C PRO A 112 -14.83 38.16 0.42
N LYS A 113 -15.30 37.73 -0.75
CA LYS A 113 -14.43 37.43 -1.90
C LYS A 113 -13.82 38.74 -2.38
N VAL A 114 -12.80 39.23 -1.67
CA VAL A 114 -12.06 40.43 -2.05
C VAL A 114 -11.37 40.10 -3.37
N LYS A 115 -11.68 40.87 -4.42
CA LYS A 115 -10.95 40.82 -5.69
C LYS A 115 -9.56 41.42 -5.45
N GLY A 116 -8.62 40.58 -5.04
CA GLY A 116 -7.24 40.97 -4.76
C GLY A 116 -6.44 39.78 -4.24
N LYS A 117 -5.13 39.79 -4.48
CA LYS A 117 -4.17 38.74 -4.07
C LYS A 117 -4.01 38.73 -2.54
N VAL A 118 -5.01 38.25 -1.81
CA VAL A 118 -4.82 37.86 -0.41
C VAL A 118 -4.08 36.52 -0.43
N PRO A 119 -2.97 36.35 0.32
CA PRO A 119 -2.29 35.06 0.41
C PRO A 119 -3.28 34.06 0.98
N VAL A 120 -3.58 33.04 0.18
CA VAL A 120 -4.53 31.99 0.54
C VAL A 120 -3.91 31.20 1.69
N THR A 121 -4.34 31.46 2.92
CA THR A 121 -3.90 30.72 4.13
C THR A 121 -4.54 29.33 4.27
N THR A 122 -5.34 28.91 3.30
CA THR A 122 -6.03 27.61 3.32
C THR A 122 -5.50 26.70 2.22
N VAL A 123 -5.29 25.42 2.56
CA VAL A 123 -4.99 24.38 1.57
C VAL A 123 -6.21 24.26 0.67
N ARG A 124 -6.11 24.71 -0.58
CA ARG A 124 -7.17 24.47 -1.56
C ARG A 124 -7.21 22.97 -1.82
N GLU A 125 -8.41 22.42 -1.88
CA GLU A 125 -8.60 21.09 -2.41
C GLU A 125 -7.99 21.06 -3.82
N ASP A 126 -7.08 20.12 -4.03
CA ASP A 126 -6.35 19.92 -5.27
C ASP A 126 -7.36 19.35 -6.29
N VAL A 127 -8.31 20.18 -6.73
CA VAL A 127 -9.24 19.84 -7.81
C VAL A 127 -8.41 19.77 -9.08
N ARG A 128 -7.80 18.62 -9.30
CA ARG A 128 -7.12 18.30 -10.55
C ARG A 128 -8.23 18.00 -11.54
N PRO A 129 -8.54 18.90 -12.49
CA PRO A 129 -9.50 18.57 -13.53
C PRO A 129 -9.01 17.29 -14.20
N HIS A 130 -9.91 16.30 -14.34
CA HIS A 130 -9.58 15.06 -15.02
C HIS A 130 -9.10 15.41 -16.43
N ARG A 131 -7.80 15.23 -16.69
CA ARG A 131 -7.23 15.48 -18.02
C ARG A 131 -7.61 14.30 -18.88
N VAL A 132 -8.66 14.46 -19.68
CA VAL A 132 -8.96 13.52 -20.77
C VAL A 132 -7.73 13.52 -21.68
N ASN A 133 -7.03 12.39 -21.71
CA ASN A 133 -5.88 12.25 -22.60
C ASN A 133 -6.40 12.28 -24.04
N PRO A 134 -5.75 13.04 -24.95
CA PRO A 134 -6.09 12.98 -26.36
C PRO A 134 -5.93 11.52 -26.84
N ILE A 135 -6.84 11.06 -27.70
CA ILE A 135 -6.88 9.66 -28.16
C ILE A 135 -5.56 9.21 -28.79
N GLN A 136 -4.80 10.15 -29.36
CA GLN A 136 -3.47 9.95 -29.93
C GLN A 136 -2.42 9.50 -28.91
N LYS A 137 -2.64 9.72 -27.61
CA LYS A 137 -1.79 9.17 -26.54
C LYS A 137 -2.15 7.73 -26.18
N VAL A 138 -3.37 7.30 -26.47
CA VAL A 138 -3.87 5.96 -26.14
C VAL A 138 -3.64 5.01 -27.31
N VAL A 139 -3.83 5.50 -28.54
CA VAL A 139 -3.65 4.71 -29.77
C VAL A 139 -2.61 5.41 -30.65
N PRO A 140 -1.49 4.73 -30.99
CA PRO A 140 -0.39 5.34 -31.74
C PRO A 140 -0.76 5.67 -33.20
N THR A 141 -1.72 4.94 -33.77
CA THR A 141 -2.13 5.06 -35.17
C THR A 141 -3.62 4.73 -35.33
N ASN A 142 -4.30 5.41 -36.26
CA ASN A 142 -5.64 5.00 -36.66
C ASN A 142 -5.55 3.66 -37.42
N PRO A 143 -6.30 2.61 -37.04
CA PRO A 143 -6.22 1.31 -37.70
C PRO A 143 -6.72 1.37 -39.15
N CYS A 144 -6.20 0.50 -40.02
CA CYS A 144 -6.61 0.40 -41.42
C CYS A 144 -8.04 -0.14 -41.53
N PRO A 145 -9.00 0.60 -42.15
CA PRO A 145 -10.38 0.16 -42.26
C PRO A 145 -10.54 -1.21 -42.92
N LEU A 146 -9.79 -1.46 -44.00
CA LEU A 146 -9.86 -2.73 -44.74
C LEU A 146 -9.35 -3.92 -43.94
N CYS A 147 -8.37 -3.72 -43.05
CA CYS A 147 -7.87 -4.78 -42.17
C CYS A 147 -8.85 -5.08 -41.04
N VAL A 148 -9.50 -4.04 -40.49
CA VAL A 148 -10.55 -4.18 -39.48
C VAL A 148 -11.76 -4.90 -40.07
N GLU A 149 -12.21 -4.50 -41.25
CA GLU A 149 -13.33 -5.16 -41.95
C GLU A 149 -13.00 -6.62 -42.27
N LYS A 150 -11.80 -6.89 -42.78
CA LYS A 150 -11.34 -8.26 -43.03
C LYS A 150 -11.36 -9.10 -41.75
N GLU A 151 -10.98 -8.54 -40.61
CA GLU A 151 -11.03 -9.25 -39.33
C GLU A 151 -12.47 -9.55 -38.92
N GLN A 152 -13.36 -8.56 -38.97
CA GLN A 152 -14.76 -8.72 -38.61
C GLN A 152 -15.50 -9.72 -39.50
N VAL A 153 -15.15 -9.78 -40.78
CA VAL A 153 -15.75 -10.72 -41.75
C VAL A 153 -15.09 -12.11 -41.69
N SER A 154 -13.83 -12.20 -41.25
CA SER A 154 -13.14 -13.50 -41.09
C SER A 154 -13.59 -14.28 -39.86
N ASP A 155 -14.11 -13.60 -38.84
CA ASP A 155 -14.72 -14.25 -37.68
C ASP A 155 -16.10 -14.80 -38.07
N VAL A 156 -16.11 -15.98 -38.68
CA VAL A 156 -17.34 -16.75 -38.90
C VAL A 156 -17.74 -17.37 -37.57
N ILE A 157 -18.82 -16.83 -37.00
CA ILE A 157 -19.31 -17.22 -35.68
C ILE A 157 -20.61 -18.01 -35.89
N ASP A 158 -20.51 -19.34 -35.81
CA ASP A 158 -21.66 -20.24 -35.96
C ASP A 158 -22.46 -20.44 -34.65
N LEU A 159 -22.05 -19.79 -33.56
CA LEU A 159 -22.64 -19.94 -32.22
C LEU A 159 -22.97 -18.58 -31.58
N LEU A 160 -24.03 -18.53 -30.79
CA LEU A 160 -24.42 -17.31 -30.06
C LEU A 160 -23.28 -16.85 -29.11
N GLN A 161 -22.67 -15.70 -29.37
CA GLN A 161 -21.66 -15.12 -28.48
C GLN A 161 -22.31 -14.27 -27.39
N PHE A 162 -21.96 -14.55 -26.13
CA PHE A 162 -22.36 -13.74 -24.98
C PHE A 162 -21.35 -12.61 -24.72
N VAL A 163 -21.81 -11.56 -24.05
CA VAL A 163 -20.95 -10.43 -23.66
C VAL A 163 -19.88 -10.91 -22.68
N HIS A 164 -18.61 -10.74 -23.06
CA HIS A 164 -17.48 -11.10 -22.22
C HIS A 164 -17.32 -10.17 -21.02
N SER A 165 -16.93 -10.74 -19.87
CA SER A 165 -16.43 -9.94 -18.75
C SER A 165 -15.10 -9.28 -19.11
N ARG A 166 -14.70 -8.22 -18.38
CA ARG A 166 -13.43 -7.53 -18.63
C ARG A 166 -12.22 -8.48 -18.58
N GLY A 167 -12.21 -9.41 -17.63
CA GLY A 167 -11.12 -10.39 -17.50
C GLY A 167 -11.07 -11.37 -18.68
N GLU A 168 -12.21 -11.86 -19.15
CA GLU A 168 -12.28 -12.71 -20.35
C GLU A 168 -11.81 -11.97 -21.61
N ALA A 169 -12.18 -10.70 -21.76
CA ALA A 169 -11.75 -9.86 -22.87
C ALA A 169 -10.22 -9.66 -22.88
N GLU A 170 -9.61 -9.45 -21.70
CA GLU A 170 -8.16 -9.33 -21.56
C GLU A 170 -7.43 -10.63 -21.96
N VAL A 171 -7.95 -11.79 -21.55
CA VAL A 171 -7.39 -13.10 -21.94
C VAL A 171 -7.53 -13.35 -23.45
N LYS A 172 -8.70 -13.05 -24.02
CA LYS A 172 -8.97 -13.22 -25.46
C LYS A 172 -8.05 -12.33 -26.30
N LEU A 173 -7.87 -11.08 -25.89
CA LEU A 173 -6.95 -10.14 -26.53
C LEU A 173 -5.50 -10.62 -26.43
N ALA A 174 -5.07 -11.09 -25.25
CA ALA A 174 -3.71 -11.61 -25.07
C ALA A 174 -3.44 -12.83 -25.96
N ASN A 175 -4.41 -13.72 -26.13
CA ASN A 175 -4.30 -14.86 -27.04
C ASN A 175 -4.27 -14.42 -28.50
N ARG A 176 -5.06 -13.41 -28.87
CA ARG A 176 -5.07 -12.84 -30.23
C ARG A 176 -3.73 -12.22 -30.60
N LEU A 177 -3.12 -11.48 -29.69
CA LEU A 177 -1.81 -10.82 -29.91
C LEU A 177 -0.65 -11.80 -30.08
N LYS A 178 -0.78 -13.05 -29.61
CA LYS A 178 0.23 -14.11 -29.80
C LYS A 178 0.22 -14.72 -31.19
N LEU A 179 -0.84 -14.52 -31.97
CA LEU A 179 -0.91 -15.03 -33.35
C LEU A 179 0.06 -14.23 -34.24
N PRO A 180 0.63 -14.86 -35.29
CA PRO A 180 1.61 -14.20 -36.16
C PRO A 180 1.06 -12.93 -36.82
N ASP A 181 -0.24 -12.92 -37.14
CA ASP A 181 -0.95 -11.77 -37.72
C ASP A 181 -1.41 -10.72 -36.68
N GLY A 182 -1.18 -10.96 -35.38
CA GLY A 182 -1.81 -10.19 -34.31
C GLY A 182 -1.37 -8.72 -34.25
N LEU A 183 -0.07 -8.48 -34.39
CA LEU A 183 0.52 -7.13 -34.41
C LEU A 183 0.47 -6.51 -35.81
N ASP A 184 0.56 -7.34 -36.85
CA ASP A 184 0.56 -6.91 -38.25
C ASP A 184 -0.74 -6.27 -38.70
N ARG A 185 -1.84 -6.37 -37.93
CA ARG A 185 -3.14 -5.73 -38.23
C ARG A 185 -3.31 -4.34 -37.59
N LEU A 186 -2.44 -3.96 -36.65
CA LEU A 186 -2.45 -2.64 -35.99
C LEU A 186 -1.57 -1.64 -36.73
N HIS A 187 -2.01 -1.27 -37.93
CA HIS A 187 -1.31 -0.30 -38.78
C HIS A 187 -2.28 0.72 -39.36
N ASN A 188 -1.75 1.88 -39.76
CA ASN A 188 -2.50 2.85 -40.55
C ASN A 188 -2.61 2.39 -42.00
N VAL A 189 -3.55 2.97 -42.75
CA VAL A 189 -3.73 2.65 -44.18
C VAL A 189 -2.40 2.72 -44.94
N SER A 190 -1.58 3.73 -44.67
CA SER A 190 -0.28 3.98 -45.31
C SER A 190 0.73 2.84 -45.18
N ALA A 191 0.72 2.10 -44.07
CA ALA A 191 1.60 0.97 -43.82
C ALA A 191 0.94 -0.39 -44.14
N CYS A 192 -0.22 -0.38 -44.81
CA CYS A 192 -0.96 -1.59 -45.13
C CYS A 192 -0.39 -2.31 -46.38
N ASN A 193 -0.31 -3.64 -46.29
CA ASN A 193 0.16 -4.50 -47.39
C ASN A 193 -0.95 -4.95 -48.35
N LEU A 194 -2.22 -4.67 -48.06
CA LEU A 194 -3.33 -5.04 -48.94
C LEU A 194 -3.30 -4.23 -50.25
N PRO A 195 -3.47 -4.85 -51.43
CA PRO A 195 -3.52 -4.13 -52.70
C PRO A 195 -4.62 -3.05 -52.76
N GLN A 196 -5.78 -3.34 -52.16
CA GLN A 196 -6.91 -2.41 -52.10
C GLN A 196 -6.64 -1.18 -51.22
N SER A 197 -5.91 -1.33 -50.10
CA SER A 197 -5.55 -0.17 -49.26
C SER A 197 -4.54 0.73 -49.96
N ARG A 198 -3.59 0.14 -50.69
CA ARG A 198 -2.65 0.88 -51.53
C ARG A 198 -3.35 1.66 -52.64
N ALA A 199 -4.38 1.09 -53.26
CA ALA A 199 -5.20 1.80 -54.25
C ALA A 199 -5.96 3.00 -53.64
N ILE A 200 -6.49 2.87 -52.42
CA ILE A 200 -7.14 3.99 -51.70
C ILE A 200 -6.14 5.13 -51.44
N ILE A 201 -4.91 4.80 -51.05
CA ILE A 201 -3.87 5.82 -50.83
C ILE A 201 -3.52 6.52 -52.14
N GLN A 202 -3.31 5.76 -53.22
CA GLN A 202 -2.98 6.33 -54.53
C GLN A 202 -4.06 7.28 -55.02
N ARG A 203 -5.35 6.97 -54.81
CA ARG A 203 -6.47 7.87 -55.13
C ARG A 203 -6.53 9.14 -54.28
N ARG A 204 -5.94 9.16 -53.08
CA ARG A 204 -5.88 10.38 -52.25
C ARG A 204 -4.81 11.38 -52.71
N TYR A 205 -3.84 10.91 -53.49
CA TYR A 205 -2.74 11.73 -54.00
C TYR A 205 -2.88 12.05 -55.50
N GLN A 206 -3.98 11.62 -56.13
CA GLN A 206 -4.45 12.05 -57.45
C GLN A 206 -5.46 13.18 -57.27
#